data_AF-A0A7J9XJY2-F1
#
_entry.id   AF-A0A7J9XJY2-F1
#
_cell.length_a   1.000
_cell.length_b   1.000
_cell.length_c   1.000
_cell.angle_alpha   90.00
_cell.angle_beta   90.00
_cell.angle_gamma   90.00
#
_symmetry.space_group_name_H-M   'P 1'
#
loop_
_entity.id
_entity.type
_entity.pdbx_description
1 polymer ?
#
loop_
_entity_poly.entity_id
_entity_poly.type
_entity_poly.pdbx_seq_one_letter_code
_entity_poly.pdbx_strand_id
1 'polypeptide(L)'
;MTAMDLGYTELAAASRPDALRAALAANAEELRHAADEHHGGEMASVRRASYQGHEIEVWTTYEITVDGRPFDVHLTVDNAGRVHYHGLPTRDFPSVIGLVKKAIDVFGDEFSSDSPVQPDERGPDPHHHDHGGGA
;
A
#
# COMPACT_ATOMS: atom_id res chain seq x y z
N MET A 1 -34.55 -24.40 -10.09
CA MET A 1 -33.69 -23.21 -10.06
C MET A 1 -33.14 -23.11 -8.65
N THR A 2 -31.86 -23.47 -8.45
CA THR A 2 -31.22 -23.62 -7.14
C THR A 2 -30.73 -22.27 -6.60
N ALA A 3 -30.60 -22.13 -5.29
CA ALA A 3 -30.27 -20.86 -4.61
C ALA A 3 -28.97 -20.15 -5.10
N MET A 4 -28.01 -20.89 -5.69
CA MET A 4 -26.82 -20.29 -6.31
C MET A 4 -27.13 -19.44 -7.56
N ASP A 5 -28.20 -19.76 -8.28
CA ASP A 5 -28.60 -19.09 -9.52
C ASP A 5 -29.24 -17.71 -9.24
N LEU A 6 -29.90 -17.59 -8.09
CA LEU A 6 -30.48 -16.33 -7.59
C LEU A 6 -29.37 -15.34 -7.18
N GLY A 7 -28.34 -15.81 -6.48
CA GLY A 7 -27.20 -14.97 -6.08
C GLY A 7 -26.36 -14.50 -7.28
N TYR A 8 -26.15 -15.34 -8.28
CA TYR A 8 -25.43 -14.94 -9.50
C TYR A 8 -26.23 -13.90 -10.30
N THR A 9 -27.54 -14.07 -10.43
CA THR A 9 -28.40 -13.13 -11.18
C THR A 9 -28.45 -11.76 -10.49
N GLU A 10 -28.48 -11.73 -9.16
CA GLU A 10 -28.41 -10.49 -8.37
C GLU A 10 -27.06 -9.79 -8.56
N LEU A 11 -25.94 -10.53 -8.47
CA LEU A 11 -24.61 -10.00 -8.73
C LEU A 11 -24.47 -9.46 -10.16
N ALA A 12 -25.01 -10.16 -11.15
CA ALA A 12 -25.00 -9.72 -12.54
C ALA A 12 -25.81 -8.43 -12.75
N ALA A 13 -26.96 -8.29 -12.08
CA ALA A 13 -27.77 -7.08 -12.12
C ALA A 13 -27.06 -5.90 -11.44
N ALA A 14 -26.44 -6.14 -10.27
CA ALA A 14 -25.66 -5.14 -9.54
C ALA A 14 -24.40 -4.70 -10.30
N SER A 15 -23.83 -5.57 -11.13
CA SER A 15 -22.65 -5.28 -11.96
C SER A 15 -22.98 -4.52 -13.25
N ARG A 16 -24.25 -4.21 -13.53
CA ARG A 16 -24.62 -3.42 -14.72
C ARG A 16 -24.02 -2.01 -14.64
N PRO A 17 -23.56 -1.41 -15.75
CA PRO A 17 -22.87 -0.12 -15.73
C PRO A 17 -23.60 1.00 -14.98
N ASP A 18 -24.92 1.12 -15.16
CA ASP A 18 -25.72 2.16 -14.50
C ASP A 18 -25.88 1.91 -13.00
N ALA A 19 -26.09 0.65 -12.61
CA ALA A 19 -26.19 0.26 -11.20
C ALA A 19 -24.85 0.47 -10.48
N LEU A 20 -23.74 0.09 -11.11
CA LEU A 20 -22.40 0.33 -10.61
C LEU A 20 -22.12 1.83 -10.48
N ARG A 21 -22.46 2.65 -11.50
CA ARG A 21 -22.29 4.10 -11.44
C ARG A 21 -23.08 4.73 -10.29
N ALA A 22 -24.33 4.31 -10.10
CA ALA A 22 -25.16 4.79 -9.00
C ALA A 22 -24.58 4.40 -7.64
N ALA A 23 -24.11 3.15 -7.50
CA ALA A 23 -23.46 2.67 -6.29
C ALA A 23 -22.15 3.42 -6.00
N LEU A 24 -21.28 3.65 -6.99
CA LEU A 24 -20.05 4.42 -6.81
C LEU A 24 -20.35 5.86 -6.36
N ALA A 25 -21.36 6.50 -6.93
CA ALA A 25 -21.76 7.85 -6.53
C ALA A 25 -22.34 7.89 -5.10
N ALA A 26 -23.16 6.90 -4.73
CA ALA A 26 -23.75 6.79 -3.40
C ALA A 26 -22.71 6.54 -2.31
N ASN A 27 -21.60 5.88 -2.63
CA ASN A 27 -20.54 5.51 -1.67
C ASN A 27 -19.25 6.32 -1.86
N ALA A 28 -19.30 7.48 -2.54
CA ALA A 28 -18.11 8.21 -2.96
C ALA A 28 -17.25 8.76 -1.81
N GLU A 29 -17.82 8.98 -0.63
CA GLU A 29 -17.09 9.43 0.57
C GLU A 29 -16.39 8.25 1.25
N GLU A 30 -17.11 7.15 1.47
CA GLU A 30 -16.56 5.90 2.02
C GLU A 30 -15.41 5.37 1.15
N LEU A 31 -15.57 5.40 -0.18
CA LEU A 31 -14.52 4.98 -1.11
C LEU A 31 -13.28 5.89 -1.06
N ARG A 32 -13.44 7.18 -0.75
CA ARG A 32 -12.31 8.10 -0.57
C ARG A 32 -11.58 7.80 0.73
N HIS A 33 -12.32 7.68 1.82
CA HIS A 33 -11.75 7.30 3.12
C HIS A 33 -11.01 5.96 3.06
N ALA A 34 -11.60 4.94 2.42
CA ALA A 34 -10.96 3.65 2.24
C ALA A 34 -9.68 3.75 1.39
N ALA A 35 -9.67 4.58 0.35
CA ALA A 35 -8.48 4.83 -0.45
C ALA A 35 -7.37 5.48 0.39
N ASP A 36 -7.70 6.46 1.25
CA ASP A 36 -6.73 7.13 2.10
C ASP A 36 -6.16 6.19 3.17
N GLU A 37 -6.99 5.36 3.81
CA GLU A 37 -6.55 4.32 4.75
C GLU A 37 -5.62 3.28 4.09
N HIS A 38 -5.88 2.92 2.84
CA HIS A 38 -5.01 2.01 2.08
C HIS A 38 -3.60 2.56 1.81
N HIS A 39 -3.42 3.89 1.85
CA HIS A 39 -2.12 4.54 1.67
C HIS A 39 -1.46 4.96 2.99
N GLY A 40 -2.17 4.96 4.12
CA GLY A 40 -1.72 5.54 5.39
C GLY A 40 -1.02 4.60 6.40
N GLY A 41 -0.86 3.31 6.09
CA GLY A 41 -0.25 2.34 7.01
C GLY A 41 1.28 2.43 7.09
N GLU A 42 1.86 2.11 8.26
CA GLU A 42 3.32 1.98 8.42
C GLU A 42 3.87 1.01 7.36
N MET A 43 4.84 1.48 6.57
CA MET A 43 5.40 0.76 5.42
C MET A 43 6.41 -0.30 5.86
N ALA A 44 5.97 -1.20 6.74
CA ALA A 44 6.78 -2.26 7.30
C ALA A 44 6.58 -3.57 6.51
N SER A 45 7.67 -4.11 5.96
CA SER A 45 7.70 -5.48 5.46
C SER A 45 8.11 -6.41 6.61
N VAL A 46 7.22 -7.32 6.99
CA VAL A 46 7.51 -8.35 8.00
C VAL A 46 7.77 -9.70 7.32
N ARG A 47 8.93 -10.29 7.62
CA ARG A 47 9.35 -11.60 7.12
C ARG A 47 9.51 -12.57 8.27
N ARG A 48 9.02 -13.80 8.11
CA ARG A 48 9.07 -14.83 9.14
C ARG A 48 9.67 -16.12 8.59
N ALA A 49 10.47 -16.80 9.40
CA ALA A 49 11.04 -18.11 9.07
C ALA A 49 11.33 -18.90 10.35
N SER A 50 11.31 -20.23 10.26
CA SER A 50 11.74 -21.11 11.35
C SER A 50 13.03 -21.82 10.94
N TYR A 51 14.03 -21.86 11.82
CA TYR A 51 15.29 -22.56 11.57
C TYR A 51 15.84 -23.19 12.85
N GLN A 52 16.09 -24.51 12.82
CA GLN A 52 16.64 -25.27 13.95
C GLN A 52 15.85 -25.09 15.27
N GLY A 53 14.52 -24.99 15.18
CA GLY A 53 13.65 -24.78 16.34
C GLY A 53 13.56 -23.34 16.84
N HIS A 54 14.17 -22.39 16.13
CA HIS A 54 14.05 -20.96 16.41
C HIS A 54 13.10 -20.28 15.41
N GLU A 55 12.23 -19.41 15.92
CA GLU A 55 11.44 -18.49 15.11
C GLU A 55 12.24 -17.22 14.83
N ILE A 56 12.27 -16.80 13.57
CA ILE A 56 12.95 -15.62 13.06
C ILE A 56 11.87 -14.68 12.54
N GLU A 57 11.87 -13.45 13.03
CA GLU A 57 11.01 -12.37 12.52
C GLU A 57 11.88 -11.17 12.16
N VAL A 58 11.71 -10.64 10.95
CA VAL A 58 12.44 -9.48 10.45
C VAL A 58 11.43 -8.42 10.05
N TRP A 59 11.48 -7.30 10.76
CA TRP A 59 10.73 -6.09 10.44
C TRP A 59 11.62 -5.15 9.65
N THR A 60 11.11 -4.57 8.58
CA THR A 60 11.88 -3.64 7.75
C THR A 60 11.00 -2.49 7.31
N THR A 61 11.37 -1.29 7.71
CA THR A 61 10.78 -0.03 7.23
C THR A 61 11.70 0.59 6.20
N TYR A 62 11.15 1.07 5.09
CA TYR A 62 11.91 1.74 4.04
C TYR A 62 11.57 3.22 4.01
N GLU A 63 12.60 4.04 3.98
CA GLU A 63 12.51 5.42 3.54
C GLU A 63 13.16 5.50 2.16
N ILE A 64 12.38 5.90 1.16
CA ILE A 64 12.85 5.98 -0.23
C ILE A 64 12.68 7.42 -0.67
N THR A 65 13.76 7.99 -1.19
CA THR A 65 13.73 9.31 -1.83
C THR A 65 14.26 9.21 -3.25
N VAL A 66 13.62 9.97 -4.14
CA VAL A 66 14.06 10.17 -5.54
C VAL A 66 14.21 11.67 -5.74
N ASP A 67 15.43 12.11 -6.05
CA ASP A 67 15.78 13.54 -6.15
C ASP A 67 15.40 14.36 -4.89
N GLY A 68 15.54 13.75 -3.71
CA GLY A 68 15.21 14.37 -2.43
C GLY A 68 13.72 14.45 -2.12
N ARG A 69 12.84 13.94 -2.99
CA ARG A 69 11.40 13.82 -2.72
C ARG A 69 11.05 12.43 -2.22
N PRO A 70 10.15 12.29 -1.24
CA PRO A 70 9.65 10.98 -0.81
C PRO A 70 9.05 10.20 -1.98
N PHE A 71 9.35 8.90 -2.03
CA PHE A 71 8.70 7.93 -2.89
C PHE A 71 8.02 6.89 -2.00
N ASP A 72 6.85 7.25 -1.50
CA ASP A 72 6.10 6.48 -0.52
C ASP A 72 5.31 5.36 -1.23
N VAL A 73 5.96 4.21 -1.43
CA VAL A 73 5.34 3.02 -2.05
C VAL A 73 5.29 1.79 -1.15
N HIS A 74 4.09 1.22 -1.00
CA HIS A 74 3.95 -0.02 -0.25
C HIS A 74 4.63 -1.18 -0.97
N LEU A 75 5.71 -1.68 -0.38
CA LEU A 75 6.53 -2.76 -0.92
C LEU A 75 6.57 -3.94 0.05
N THR A 76 6.62 -5.15 -0.51
CA THR A 76 6.77 -6.38 0.25
C THR A 76 8.09 -7.04 -0.14
N VAL A 77 8.82 -7.56 0.84
CA VAL A 77 10.06 -8.31 0.61
C VAL A 77 9.86 -9.76 1.04
N ASP A 78 10.21 -10.71 0.17
CA ASP A 78 10.15 -12.13 0.50
C ASP A 78 11.39 -12.60 1.30
N ASN A 79 11.37 -13.85 1.78
CA ASN A 79 12.49 -14.43 2.51
C ASN A 79 13.77 -14.62 1.67
N ALA A 80 13.67 -14.58 0.34
CA ALA A 80 14.80 -14.57 -0.58
C ALA A 80 15.34 -13.15 -0.85
N GLY A 81 14.70 -12.12 -0.29
CA GLY A 81 15.07 -10.72 -0.45
C GLY A 81 14.49 -10.05 -1.71
N ARG A 82 13.57 -10.72 -2.42
CA ARG A 82 12.94 -10.17 -3.62
C ARG A 82 11.82 -9.23 -3.24
N VAL A 83 11.76 -8.10 -3.93
CA VAL A 83 10.87 -6.99 -3.68
C VAL A 83 9.70 -7.02 -4.66
N HIS A 84 8.50 -6.93 -4.13
CA HIS A 84 7.24 -6.80 -4.86
C HIS A 84 6.64 -5.44 -4.61
N TYR A 85 6.03 -4.88 -5.66
CA TYR A 85 5.33 -3.60 -5.62
C TYR A 85 4.10 -3.65 -6.51
N HIS A 86 2.97 -3.22 -5.96
CA HIS A 86 1.67 -3.33 -6.61
C HIS A 86 1.55 -2.45 -7.86
N GLY A 87 2.31 -1.35 -7.97
CA GLY A 87 2.37 -0.56 -9.21
C GLY A 87 3.09 -1.27 -10.36
N LEU A 88 3.85 -2.34 -10.07
CA LEU A 88 4.50 -3.21 -11.07
C LEU A 88 4.21 -4.69 -10.76
N PRO A 89 2.95 -5.13 -10.83
CA PRO A 89 2.50 -6.38 -10.21
C PRO A 89 3.00 -7.66 -10.88
N THR A 90 3.53 -7.55 -12.11
CA THR A 90 4.00 -8.69 -12.90
C THR A 90 5.52 -8.91 -12.79
N ARG A 91 6.22 -8.16 -11.93
CA ARG A 91 7.69 -8.20 -11.80
C ARG A 91 8.10 -8.22 -10.34
N ASP A 92 9.06 -9.07 -10.03
CA ASP A 92 9.84 -9.04 -8.80
C ASP A 92 11.24 -8.44 -9.06
N PHE A 93 11.82 -7.83 -8.03
CA PHE A 93 13.14 -7.20 -8.13
C PHE A 93 14.08 -7.78 -7.07
N PRO A 94 15.36 -8.00 -7.38
CA PRO A 94 16.32 -8.46 -6.38
C PRO A 94 16.67 -7.38 -5.33
N SER A 95 16.21 -6.15 -5.51
CA SER A 95 16.49 -5.02 -4.63
C SER A 95 15.48 -3.89 -4.85
N VAL A 96 15.21 -3.12 -3.79
CA VAL A 96 14.42 -1.87 -3.85
C VAL A 96 15.00 -0.89 -4.87
N ILE A 97 16.33 -0.82 -5.04
CA ILE A 97 16.96 0.03 -6.05
C ILE A 97 16.57 -0.38 -7.48
N GLY A 98 16.45 -1.69 -7.73
CA GLY A 98 16.02 -2.21 -9.03
C GLY A 98 14.56 -1.85 -9.34
N LEU A 99 13.70 -1.91 -8.33
CA LEU A 99 12.32 -1.45 -8.39
C LEU A 99 12.27 0.05 -8.68
N VAL A 100 12.96 0.89 -7.92
CA VAL A 100 12.91 2.36 -8.06
C VAL A 100 13.38 2.80 -9.43
N LYS A 101 14.49 2.22 -9.94
CA LYS A 101 14.92 2.46 -11.33
C LYS A 101 13.81 2.15 -12.33
N LYS A 102 13.14 1.01 -12.15
CA LYS A 102 12.07 0.62 -13.06
C LYS A 102 10.82 1.50 -12.92
N ALA A 103 10.52 1.97 -11.72
CA ALA A 103 9.44 2.92 -11.48
C ALA A 103 9.73 4.24 -12.21
N ILE A 104 10.96 4.77 -12.14
CA ILE A 104 11.38 5.97 -12.88
C ILE A 104 11.23 5.75 -14.40
N ASP A 105 11.65 4.59 -14.92
CA ASP A 105 11.50 4.29 -16.36
C ASP A 105 10.04 4.27 -16.84
N VAL A 106 9.10 3.88 -15.97
CA VAL A 106 7.69 3.65 -16.34
C VAL A 106 6.82 4.87 -16.05
N PHE A 107 7.08 5.55 -14.93
CA PHE A 107 6.27 6.65 -14.39
C PHE A 107 7.05 7.96 -14.34
N GLY A 108 8.06 8.16 -15.19
CA GLY A 108 8.98 9.30 -15.14
C GLY A 108 8.31 10.68 -15.04
N ASP A 109 7.13 10.84 -15.62
CA ASP A 109 6.34 12.08 -15.54
C ASP A 109 5.86 12.36 -14.09
N GLU A 110 5.52 11.35 -13.31
CA GLU A 110 5.16 11.49 -11.89
C GLU A 110 6.35 11.95 -11.04
N PHE A 111 7.56 11.64 -11.48
CA PHE A 111 8.80 12.15 -10.92
C PHE A 111 9.24 13.48 -11.56
N SER A 112 8.46 14.13 -12.41
CA SER A 112 8.81 15.48 -12.88
C SER A 112 8.43 16.52 -11.83
N SER A 113 9.13 17.66 -11.82
CA SER A 113 8.96 18.74 -10.83
C SER A 113 7.60 19.45 -10.88
N ASP A 114 6.79 19.20 -11.90
CA ASP A 114 5.44 19.77 -12.07
C ASP A 114 4.33 18.89 -11.46
N SER A 115 4.65 17.69 -10.97
CA SER A 115 3.67 16.85 -10.28
C SER A 115 3.39 17.41 -8.88
N PRO A 116 2.12 17.59 -8.47
CA PRO A 116 1.78 18.04 -7.13
C PRO A 116 2.41 17.07 -6.12
N VAL A 117 3.35 17.56 -5.31
CA VAL A 117 3.79 16.86 -4.11
C VAL A 117 2.58 16.82 -3.20
N GLN A 118 1.97 15.64 -3.03
CA GLN A 118 0.97 15.49 -1.98
C GLN A 118 1.66 15.81 -0.65
N PRO A 119 1.12 16.74 0.15
CA PRO A 119 1.75 17.11 1.40
C PRO A 119 1.88 15.88 2.29
N ASP A 120 3.04 15.77 2.93
CA ASP A 120 3.25 14.94 4.10
C ASP A 120 2.22 15.32 5.18
N GLU A 121 1.21 14.48 5.40
CA GLU A 121 0.28 14.61 6.53
C GLU A 121 0.87 14.09 7.85
N ARG A 122 2.21 13.95 7.99
CA ARG A 122 2.84 13.94 9.32
C ARG A 122 2.80 15.34 9.91
N GLY A 123 1.62 15.71 10.39
CA GLY A 123 1.52 16.65 11.49
C GLY A 123 2.35 16.16 12.68
N PRO A 124 2.89 17.05 13.51
CA PRO A 124 3.68 16.66 14.67
C PRO A 124 2.84 15.83 15.64
N ASP A 125 3.24 14.57 15.88
CA ASP A 125 2.67 13.70 16.91
C ASP A 125 2.63 14.40 18.28
N PRO A 126 1.45 14.64 18.87
CA PRO A 126 1.37 15.19 20.21
C PRO A 126 1.01 14.09 21.21
N HIS A 127 1.79 13.02 21.31
CA HIS A 127 1.63 12.02 22.38
C HIS A 127 2.96 11.59 23.01
N HIS A 128 3.59 12.57 23.68
CA HIS A 128 4.54 12.30 24.75
C HIS A 128 3.76 11.87 26.01
N HIS A 129 3.62 10.57 26.25
CA HIS A 129 3.27 10.08 27.58
C HIS A 129 4.54 9.82 28.38
N ASP A 130 4.89 10.84 29.15
CA ASP A 130 5.78 10.79 30.30
C ASP A 130 5.24 9.79 31.34
N HIS A 131 6.05 8.81 31.69
CA HIS A 131 5.90 8.05 32.94
C HIS A 131 7.25 7.98 33.66
N GLY A 132 7.72 9.14 34.12
CA GLY A 132 8.68 9.22 35.20
C GLY A 132 8.07 8.84 36.56
N GLY A 133 8.77 7.97 37.30
CA GLY A 133 8.98 8.15 38.74
C GLY A 133 8.24 7.23 39.72
N GLY A 134 8.89 6.13 40.08
CA GLY A 134 9.31 5.78 41.46
C GLY A 134 8.29 5.71 42.62
N ALA A 135 8.16 4.52 43.22
CA ALA A 135 8.44 4.22 44.62
C ALA A 135 8.47 2.69 44.83
#